data_AF-A0AAD7CPB3-F1
#
_entry.id   AF-A0AAD7CPB3-F1
#
_cell.length_a   1.000
_cell.length_b   1.000
_cell.length_c   1.000
_cell.angle_alpha   90.00
_cell.angle_beta   90.00
_cell.angle_gamma   90.00
#
_symmetry.space_group_name_H-M   'P 1'
#
loop_
_entity.id
_entity.type
_entity.pdbx_description
1 polymer ?
#
loop_
_entity_poly.entity_id
_entity_poly.type
_entity_poly.pdbx_seq_one_letter_code
_entity_poly.pdbx_strand_id
1 'polypeptide(L)'
;IVLDNVQQYCRQRDHRIGREDVLKIGTAATAILLENCAPGAFDLQDHLYCVMRQERRELTTEALFEDIGWSYIQELTALHWVCILVTFIPQLA
;
A
#
# COMPACT_ATOMS: atom_id res chain seq x y z
N ILE A 1 2.45 0.88 -12.77
CA ILE A 1 2.56 -0.49 -13.34
C ILE A 1 3.75 -1.15 -12.65
N VAL A 2 3.55 -2.34 -12.09
CA VAL A 2 4.64 -3.15 -11.53
C VAL A 2 4.98 -4.21 -12.58
N LEU A 3 6.26 -4.31 -12.92
CA LEU A 3 6.77 -5.32 -13.84
C LEU A 3 7.43 -6.44 -13.04
N ASP A 4 7.22 -7.66 -13.48
CA ASP A 4 7.90 -8.82 -12.91
C ASP A 4 8.43 -9.72 -14.03
N ASN A 5 9.61 -10.29 -13.77
CA ASN A 5 10.19 -11.30 -14.64
C ASN A 5 9.61 -12.65 -14.27
N VAL A 6 8.87 -13.26 -15.18
CA VAL A 6 8.22 -14.55 -14.94
C VAL A 6 9.02 -15.64 -15.63
N GLN A 7 9.38 -16.66 -14.86
CA GLN A 7 10.03 -17.86 -15.37
C GLN A 7 9.29 -19.08 -14.86
N GLN A 8 8.90 -19.97 -15.77
CA GLN A 8 8.25 -21.21 -15.43
C GLN A 8 8.97 -22.37 -16.11
N TYR A 9 9.51 -23.27 -15.29
CA TYR A 9 10.09 -24.53 -15.77
C TYR A 9 8.99 -25.59 -15.92
N CYS A 10 8.63 -25.92 -17.15
CA CYS A 10 7.62 -26.92 -17.47
C CYS A 10 8.29 -28.29 -17.68
N ARG A 11 8.22 -29.14 -16.64
CA ARG A 11 8.68 -30.53 -16.73
C ARG A 11 7.75 -31.40 -17.56
N GLN A 12 8.32 -32.15 -18.49
CA GLN A 12 7.62 -33.10 -19.32
C GLN A 12 7.41 -34.41 -18.55
N ARG A 13 6.16 -34.76 -18.24
CA ARG A 13 5.81 -35.96 -17.44
C ARG A 13 5.35 -37.16 -18.28
N ASP A 14 5.09 -36.95 -19.56
CA ASP A 14 4.70 -38.01 -20.50
C ASP A 14 5.97 -38.63 -21.12
N HIS A 15 6.12 -39.95 -20.99
CA HIS A 15 7.32 -40.72 -21.34
C HIS A 15 7.42 -41.08 -22.83
N ARG A 16 6.61 -40.45 -23.69
CA ARG A 16 6.67 -40.65 -25.14
C ARG A 16 7.94 -40.01 -25.71
N ILE A 17 8.50 -40.66 -26.72
CA ILE A 17 9.68 -40.19 -27.45
C ILE A 17 9.38 -38.84 -28.12
N GLY A 18 10.34 -37.92 -28.06
CA GLY A 18 10.27 -36.63 -28.77
C GLY A 18 9.63 -35.48 -28.00
N ARG A 19 9.50 -35.58 -26.66
CA ARG A 19 9.09 -34.45 -25.81
C ARG A 19 10.15 -34.13 -24.77
N GLU A 20 10.43 -32.85 -24.60
CA GLU A 20 11.50 -32.32 -23.75
C GLU A 20 10.94 -31.32 -22.73
N ASP A 21 11.69 -31.08 -21.66
CA ASP A 21 11.40 -30.02 -20.70
C ASP A 21 11.52 -28.65 -21.38
N VAL A 22 10.69 -27.68 -20.98
CA VAL A 22 10.70 -26.33 -21.56
C VAL A 22 10.75 -25.28 -20.46
N LEU A 23 11.70 -24.34 -20.56
CA LEU A 23 11.69 -23.11 -19.77
C LEU A 23 10.90 -22.02 -20.50
N LYS A 24 9.76 -21.62 -19.93
CA LYS A 24 9.00 -20.47 -20.41
C LYS A 24 9.48 -19.21 -19.68
N ILE A 25 9.88 -18.20 -20.44
CA ILE A 25 10.29 -16.89 -19.93
C ILE A 25 9.36 -15.81 -20.47
N GLY A 26 9.12 -14.78 -19.69
CA GLY A 26 8.34 -13.63 -20.10
C GLY A 26 8.35 -12.51 -19.06
N THR A 27 7.64 -11.43 -19.39
CA THR A 27 7.44 -10.30 -18.49
C THR A 27 5.95 -10.19 -18.20
N ALA A 28 5.59 -10.17 -16.92
CA ALA A 28 4.26 -9.82 -16.48
C ALA A 28 4.22 -8.36 -16.06
N ALA A 29 3.08 -7.72 -16.28
CA ALA A 29 2.82 -6.37 -15.85
C ALA A 29 1.49 -6.34 -15.09
N THR A 30 1.51 -5.76 -13.90
CA THR A 30 0.31 -5.48 -13.12
C THR A 30 0.08 -3.98 -13.12
N ALA A 31 -1.04 -3.56 -13.72
CA ALA A 31 -1.54 -2.20 -13.56
C ALA A 31 -2.24 -2.11 -12.19
N ILE A 32 -1.78 -1.19 -11.35
CA ILE A 32 -2.35 -0.92 -10.04
C ILE A 32 -2.89 0.50 -10.10
N LEU A 33 -4.19 0.67 -9.89
CA LEU A 33 -4.78 1.97 -9.66
C LEU A 33 -4.59 2.31 -8.18
N LEU A 34 -3.95 3.44 -7.91
CA LEU A 34 -3.77 3.95 -6.56
C LEU A 34 -4.59 5.22 -6.42
N GLU A 35 -5.45 5.27 -5.42
CA GLU A 35 -6.28 6.43 -5.10
C GLU A 35 -5.61 7.24 -3.98
N ASN A 36 -5.90 8.55 -3.93
CA ASN A 36 -5.44 9.46 -2.87
C ASN A 36 -3.92 9.53 -2.69
N CYS A 37 -3.14 9.31 -3.75
CA CYS A 37 -1.70 9.50 -3.72
C CYS A 37 -1.35 10.98 -3.95
N ALA A 38 -0.54 11.54 -3.06
CA ALA A 38 -0.03 12.89 -3.24
C ALA A 38 0.81 12.98 -4.54
N PRO A 39 0.82 14.14 -5.23
CA PRO A 39 1.73 14.35 -6.35
C PRO A 39 3.18 14.08 -5.93
N GLY A 40 3.90 13.28 -6.72
CA GLY A 40 5.29 12.94 -6.42
C GLY A 40 5.49 11.87 -5.33
N ALA A 41 4.43 11.24 -4.81
CA ALA A 41 4.53 10.20 -3.76
C ALA A 41 5.42 9.00 -4.14
N PHE A 42 5.69 8.80 -5.44
CA PHE A 42 6.54 7.73 -5.97
C PHE A 42 7.80 8.25 -6.66
N ASP A 43 8.27 9.45 -6.28
CA ASP A 43 9.56 9.95 -6.76
C ASP A 43 10.72 9.12 -6.18
N LEU A 44 11.43 8.43 -7.07
CA LEU A 44 12.57 7.61 -6.70
C LEU A 44 13.71 8.43 -6.11
N GLN A 45 13.93 9.66 -6.59
CA GLN A 45 15.05 10.49 -6.11
C GLN A 45 14.81 10.95 -4.68
N ASP A 46 13.60 11.42 -4.38
CA ASP A 46 13.20 11.79 -3.02
C ASP A 46 13.30 10.58 -2.06
N HIS A 47 12.84 9.41 -2.51
CA HIS A 47 12.94 8.18 -1.72
C HIS A 47 14.41 7.84 -1.39
N LEU A 48 15.29 7.82 -2.39
CA LEU A 48 16.72 7.51 -2.19
C LEU A 48 17.38 8.54 -1.27
N TYR A 49 17.08 9.82 -1.44
CA TYR A 49 17.57 10.90 -0.59
C TYR A 49 17.14 10.69 0.88
N CYS A 50 15.86 10.38 1.12
CA CYS A 50 15.35 10.09 2.46
C CYS A 50 16.00 8.84 3.09
N VAL A 51 16.21 7.77 2.31
CA VAL A 51 16.90 6.56 2.77
C VAL A 51 18.34 6.87 3.17
N MET A 52 19.04 7.70 2.40
CA MET A 52 20.42 8.11 2.71
C MET A 52 20.53 8.91 4.01
N ARG A 53 19.52 9.72 4.35
CA ARG A 53 19.49 10.49 5.61
C ARG A 53 19.29 9.63 6.85
N GLN A 54 18.72 8.43 6.70
CA GLN A 54 18.52 7.44 7.78
C GLN A 54 17.74 7.94 9.00
N GLU A 55 16.92 8.98 8.86
CA GLU A 55 16.18 9.62 9.98
C GLU A 55 15.23 8.66 10.68
N ARG A 56 14.76 7.64 9.97
CA ARG A 56 13.95 6.56 10.55
C ARG A 56 14.68 5.77 11.64
N ARG A 57 16.01 5.87 11.75
CA ARG A 57 16.77 5.25 12.86
C ARG A 57 16.45 5.89 14.21
N GLU A 58 16.05 7.15 14.22
CA GLU A 58 15.73 7.92 15.42
C GLU A 58 14.22 7.97 15.69
N LEU A 59 13.42 7.33 14.83
CA LEU A 59 11.98 7.30 14.95
C LEU A 59 11.55 6.53 16.20
N THR A 60 10.81 7.19 17.09
CA THR A 60 10.24 6.57 18.29
C THR A 60 8.73 6.40 18.16
N THR A 61 8.15 5.60 19.05
CA THR A 61 6.70 5.44 19.17
C THR A 61 6.01 6.73 19.56
N GLU A 62 6.65 7.56 20.37
CA GLU A 62 6.13 8.86 20.80
C GLU A 62 6.10 9.84 19.63
N ALA A 63 7.15 9.88 18.81
CA ALA A 63 7.18 10.71 17.60
C ALA A 63 6.05 10.32 16.62
N LEU A 64 5.81 9.02 16.44
CA LEU A 64 4.68 8.53 15.63
C LEU A 64 3.33 8.89 16.24
N PHE A 65 3.21 8.83 17.57
CA PHE A 65 1.99 9.20 18.26
C PHE A 65 1.72 10.70 18.12
N GLU A 66 2.74 11.55 18.23
CA GLU A 66 2.62 13.01 18.10
C GLU A 66 2.34 13.46 16.66
N ASP A 67 2.79 12.71 15.65
CA ASP A 67 2.54 12.98 14.23
C ASP A 67 1.07 12.75 13.81
N ILE A 68 0.30 12.03 14.62
CA ILE A 68 -1.12 11.83 14.37
C ILE A 68 -1.87 13.16 14.57
N GLY A 69 -2.71 13.52 13.59
CA GLY A 69 -3.59 14.68 13.64
C GLY A 69 -4.74 14.54 14.64
N TRP A 70 -4.43 14.44 15.94
CA TRP A 70 -5.39 14.17 17.01
C TRP A 70 -6.50 15.22 17.10
N SER A 71 -6.19 16.50 16.86
CA SER A 71 -7.19 17.58 16.87
C SER A 71 -8.30 17.32 15.86
N TYR A 72 -7.93 17.03 14.61
CA TYR A 72 -8.87 16.68 13.56
C TYR A 72 -9.69 15.43 13.90
N ILE A 73 -9.02 14.39 14.43
CA ILE A 73 -9.71 13.16 14.86
C ILE A 73 -10.73 13.46 15.96
N GLN A 74 -10.37 14.29 16.94
CA GLN A 74 -11.26 14.67 18.04
C GLN A 74 -12.48 15.45 17.53
N GLU A 75 -12.28 16.43 16.66
CA GLU A 75 -13.36 17.22 16.05
C GLU A 75 -14.32 16.33 15.24
N LEU A 76 -13.77 15.48 14.37
CA LEU A 76 -14.55 14.55 13.55
C LEU A 76 -15.33 13.56 14.42
N THR A 77 -14.69 13.04 15.48
CA THR A 77 -15.33 12.10 16.41
C THR A 77 -16.44 12.77 17.20
N ALA A 78 -16.24 14.01 17.67
CA ALA A 78 -17.26 14.77 18.37
C ALA A 78 -18.49 15.01 17.46
N LEU A 79 -18.26 15.42 16.21
CA LEU A 79 -19.34 15.59 15.23
C LEU A 79 -20.07 14.27 14.97
N HIS A 80 -19.33 13.16 14.82
CA HIS A 80 -19.91 11.84 14.61
C HIS A 80 -20.85 11.44 15.76
N TRP A 81 -20.43 11.69 17.01
CA TRP A 81 -21.28 11.46 18.18
C TRP A 81 -22.52 12.33 18.19
N VAL A 82 -22.39 13.63 17.90
CA VAL A 82 -23.56 14.52 17.82
C VAL A 82 -24.54 14.05 16.74
N CYS A 83 -24.05 13.67 15.56
CA CYS A 83 -24.88 13.11 14.50
C CYS A 83 -25.63 11.85 14.95
N ILE A 84 -24.96 10.93 15.64
CA ILE A 84 -25.60 9.73 16.21
C ILE A 84 -26.69 10.12 17.20
N LEU A 85 -26.39 11.02 18.13
CA LEU A 85 -27.34 11.42 19.18
C LEU A 85 -28.58 12.07 18.58
N VAL A 86 -28.44 13.02 17.66
CA VAL A 86 -29.57 13.68 16.98
C VAL A 86 -30.36 12.70 16.12
N THR A 87 -29.69 11.76 15.44
CA THR A 87 -30.36 10.79 14.55
C THR A 87 -31.20 9.78 15.33
N PHE A 88 -30.70 9.32 16.49
CA PHE A 88 -31.30 8.19 17.21
C PHE A 88 -32.05 8.58 18.50
N ILE A 89 -31.92 9.83 18.97
CA ILE A 89 -32.67 10.35 20.11
C ILE A 89 -33.59 11.47 19.60
N PRO A 90 -34.86 11.18 19.27
CA PRO A 90 -35.77 12.14 18.64
C PRO A 90 -35.99 13.44 19.43
N GLN A 91 -35.76 13.42 20.75
CA GLN A 91 -35.88 14.57 21.63
C GLN A 91 -34.71 15.57 21.50
N LEU A 92 -33.64 15.21 20.79
CA LEU A 92 -32.45 16.04 20.56
C LEU A 92 -32.41 16.67 19.16
N ALA A 93 -33.41 16.40 18.31
CA ALA A 93 -33.51 16.93 16.94
C ALA A 93 -34.25 18.27 16.86
#